data_AF-A0A7W5BFW6-F1
#
_entry.id   AF-A0A7W5BFW6-F1
#
_cell.length_a   1.000
_cell.length_b   1.000
_cell.length_c   1.000
_cell.angle_alpha   90.00
_cell.angle_beta   90.00
_cell.angle_gamma   90.00
#
_symmetry.space_group_name_H-M   'P 1'
#
loop_
_entity.id
_entity.type
_entity.pdbx_description
1 polymer ?
#
loop_
_entity_poly.entity_id
_entity_poly.type
_entity_poly.pdbx_seq_one_letter_code
_entity_poly.pdbx_strand_id
1 'polypeptide(L)'
;MRDTWELVVEDLLFNASVKRFKRSINTQQLLKVEVGDDDIKEVFGGMTRCSMFTHEGGAEDPPPLPSPDDLDQDLTALTETVERMKSRSDDVERRRKEKGIFA
;
A
#
# COMPACT_ATOMS: atom_id res chain seq x y z
N MET A 1 5.56 -5.36 -9.46
CA MET A 1 5.71 -4.28 -8.45
C MET A 1 4.49 -3.38 -8.39
N ARG A 2 3.98 -2.82 -9.50
CA ARG A 2 2.77 -1.98 -9.47
C ARG A 2 1.58 -2.66 -8.81
N ASP A 3 1.23 -3.86 -9.28
CA ASP A 3 0.11 -4.64 -8.73
C ASP A 3 0.29 -4.93 -7.24
N THR A 4 1.54 -5.09 -6.78
CA THR A 4 1.85 -5.29 -5.36
C THR A 4 1.52 -4.04 -4.55
N TRP A 5 1.84 -2.84 -5.04
CA TRP A 5 1.42 -1.59 -4.40
C TRP A 5 -0.10 -1.44 -4.36
N GLU A 6 -0.79 -1.85 -5.42
CA GLU A 6 -2.26 -1.84 -5.43
C GLU A 6 -2.84 -2.82 -4.39
N LEU A 7 -2.24 -3.99 -4.22
CA LEU A 7 -2.59 -4.94 -3.16
C LEU A 7 -2.30 -4.38 -1.77
N VAL A 8 -1.16 -3.69 -1.57
CA VAL A 8 -0.85 -3.02 -0.30
C VAL A 8 -1.93 -1.99 0.06
N VAL A 9 -2.40 -1.20 -0.91
CA VAL A 9 -3.48 -0.24 -0.70
C VAL A 9 -4.77 -0.94 -0.29
N GLU A 10 -5.19 -1.98 -1.02
CA GLU A 10 -6.44 -2.68 -0.73
C GLU A 10 -6.39 -3.47 0.58
N ASP A 11 -5.34 -4.26 0.80
CA ASP A 11 -5.27 -5.26 1.87
C ASP A 11 -4.66 -4.75 3.16
N LEU A 12 -3.79 -3.73 3.10
CA LEU A 12 -3.12 -3.21 4.30
C LEU A 12 -3.59 -1.81 4.64
N LEU A 13 -3.49 -0.86 3.70
CA LEU A 13 -3.86 0.54 3.98
C LEU A 13 -5.35 0.68 4.30
N PHE A 14 -6.20 0.04 3.50
CA PHE A 14 -7.65 -0.01 3.73
C PHE A 14 -8.12 -1.28 4.44
N ASN A 15 -7.20 -2.17 4.83
CA ASN A 15 -7.49 -3.40 5.56
C ASN A 15 -8.67 -4.21 4.94
N ALA A 16 -8.71 -4.33 3.61
CA ALA A 16 -9.78 -4.98 2.85
C ALA A 16 -11.20 -4.41 3.08
N SER A 17 -11.34 -3.19 3.62
CA SER A 17 -12.63 -2.50 3.74
C SER A 17 -13.23 -2.17 2.38
N VAL A 18 -12.37 -1.87 1.39
CA VAL A 18 -12.71 -1.67 -0.02
C VAL A 18 -11.74 -2.51 -0.85
N LYS A 19 -12.27 -3.37 -1.72
CA LYS A 19 -11.47 -4.17 -2.68
C LYS A 19 -12.08 -4.10 -4.07
N ARG A 20 -11.24 -4.05 -5.10
CA ARG A 20 -11.75 -4.14 -6.48
C ARG A 20 -12.44 -5.48 -6.69
N PHE A 21 -13.47 -5.46 -7.54
CA PHE A 21 -14.30 -6.62 -7.89
C PHE A 21 -15.08 -7.26 -6.71
N LYS A 22 -15.16 -6.59 -5.55
CA LYS A 22 -16.09 -6.96 -4.47
C LYS A 22 -17.29 -6.02 -4.45
N ARG A 23 -18.50 -6.59 -4.43
CA ARG A 23 -19.74 -5.81 -4.34
C ARG A 23 -19.94 -5.16 -2.98
N SER A 24 -19.48 -5.81 -1.92
CA SER A 24 -19.68 -5.37 -0.53
C SER A 24 -18.54 -4.49 -0.05
N ILE A 25 -18.87 -3.40 0.63
CA ILE A 25 -17.95 -2.65 1.48
C ILE A 25 -17.93 -3.31 2.87
N ASN A 26 -16.74 -3.61 3.40
CA ASN A 26 -16.59 -4.25 4.71
C ASN A 26 -16.31 -3.22 5.80
N THR A 27 -17.38 -2.64 6.35
CA THR A 27 -17.31 -1.59 7.37
C THR A 27 -16.70 -2.06 8.69
N GLN A 28 -16.75 -3.35 9.01
CA GLN A 28 -16.12 -3.90 10.22
C GLN A 28 -14.60 -3.78 10.17
N GLN A 29 -14.00 -3.86 8.97
CA GLN A 29 -12.55 -3.72 8.82
C GLN A 29 -12.05 -2.29 9.07
N LEU A 30 -12.94 -1.29 9.06
CA LEU A 30 -12.58 0.08 9.41
C LEU A 30 -12.01 0.16 10.82
N LEU A 31 -12.28 -0.80 11.71
CA LEU A 31 -11.67 -0.89 13.03
C LEU A 31 -10.13 -0.90 12.98
N LYS A 32 -9.50 -1.36 11.90
CA LYS A 32 -8.03 -1.37 11.78
C LYS A 32 -7.45 -0.34 10.82
N VAL A 33 -8.30 0.47 10.19
CA VAL A 33 -7.86 1.46 9.19
C VAL A 33 -7.40 2.74 9.85
N GLU A 34 -6.14 3.11 9.64
CA GLU A 34 -5.58 4.44 9.88
C GLU A 34 -4.57 4.71 8.77
N VAL A 35 -4.72 5.85 8.10
CA VAL A 35 -3.87 6.29 6.99
C VAL A 35 -2.97 7.39 7.52
N GLY A 36 -1.67 7.13 7.61
CA GLY A 36 -0.67 8.12 7.98
C GLY A 36 -0.03 8.76 6.75
N ASP A 37 0.51 9.97 6.94
CA ASP A 37 1.15 10.73 5.86
C ASP A 37 2.33 9.97 5.24
N ASP A 38 3.12 9.27 6.05
CA ASP A 38 4.24 8.44 5.58
C ASP A 38 3.77 7.31 4.66
N ASP A 39 2.59 6.73 4.90
CA ASP A 39 2.07 5.68 4.01
C ASP A 39 1.66 6.24 2.66
N ILE A 40 1.03 7.42 2.67
CA ILE A 40 0.63 8.11 1.44
C ILE A 40 1.88 8.43 0.62
N LYS A 41 2.93 8.93 1.27
CA LYS A 41 4.20 9.25 0.62
C LYS A 41 4.83 8.02 -0.03
N GLU A 42 4.93 6.90 0.69
CA GLU A 42 5.54 5.67 0.18
C GLU A 42 4.70 5.03 -0.93
N VAL A 43 3.38 4.96 -0.77
CA VAL A 43 2.48 4.46 -1.83
C VAL A 43 2.59 5.32 -3.08
N PHE A 44 2.55 6.65 -2.93
CA PHE A 44 2.67 7.57 -4.07
C PHE A 44 4.02 7.41 -4.78
N GLY A 45 5.11 7.35 -4.01
CA GLY A 45 6.46 7.15 -4.54
C GLY A 45 6.59 5.82 -5.29
N GLY A 46 6.19 4.72 -4.65
CA GLY A 46 6.27 3.38 -5.23
C GLY A 46 5.41 3.21 -6.49
N MET A 47 4.19 3.75 -6.49
CA MET A 47 3.33 3.73 -7.67
C MET A 47 3.87 4.62 -8.79
N THR A 48 4.40 5.80 -8.48
CA THR A 48 5.02 6.71 -9.47
C THR A 48 6.22 6.04 -10.12
N ARG A 49 7.10 5.44 -9.32
CA ARG A 49 8.26 4.71 -9.79
C ARG A 49 7.87 3.53 -10.68
N CYS A 50 6.88 2.72 -10.27
CA CYS A 50 6.39 1.64 -11.12
C CYS A 50 5.82 2.14 -12.45
N SER A 51 5.11 3.28 -12.43
CA SER A 51 4.49 3.88 -13.63
C SER A 51 5.52 4.17 -14.73
N MET A 52 6.76 4.48 -14.38
CA MET A 52 7.85 4.72 -15.34
C MET A 52 8.16 3.50 -16.22
N PHE A 53 7.84 2.29 -15.76
CA PHE A 53 8.21 1.03 -16.43
C PHE A 53 7.02 0.23 -16.97
N THR A 54 5.78 0.67 -16.70
CA THR A 54 4.55 -0.09 -17.07
C THR A 54 3.99 0.23 -18.45
N HIS A 55 4.51 1.24 -19.14
CA HIS A 55 4.05 1.61 -20.47
C HIS A 55 5.09 1.21 -21.52
N GLU A 56 4.60 0.72 -22.67
CA GLU A 56 5.39 0.69 -23.90
C GLU A 56 5.80 2.14 -24.20
N GLY A 57 7.12 2.42 -24.15
CA GLY A 57 7.66 3.72 -24.51
C GLY A 57 7.16 4.07 -25.90
N GLY A 58 6.61 5.28 -26.06
CA GLY A 58 6.14 5.76 -27.36
C GLY A 58 7.32 5.97 -28.32
N ALA A 59 7.31 7.06 -29.09
CA ALA A 59 8.49 7.42 -29.90
C ALA A 59 9.74 7.78 -29.06
N GLU A 60 9.60 7.91 -27.74
CA GLU A 60 10.69 8.05 -26.78
C GLU A 60 11.11 6.66 -26.28
N ASP A 61 12.42 6.40 -26.30
CA ASP A 61 12.99 5.16 -25.76
C ASP A 61 12.50 4.93 -24.32
N PRO A 62 12.06 3.70 -23.97
CA PRO A 62 11.76 3.37 -22.59
C PRO A 62 12.96 3.68 -21.70
N PRO A 63 12.76 4.16 -20.45
CA PRO A 63 13.87 4.32 -19.53
C PRO A 63 14.62 2.98 -19.38
N PRO A 64 15.95 3.03 -19.16
CA PRO A 64 16.71 1.80 -18.91
C PRO A 64 16.10 1.07 -17.72
N LEU A 65 16.08 -0.27 -17.81
CA LEU A 65 15.63 -1.09 -16.70
C LEU A 65 16.42 -0.76 -15.43
N PRO A 66 15.78 -0.80 -14.25
CA PRO A 66 16.47 -0.58 -12.98
C PRO A 66 17.57 -1.62 -12.79
N SER A 67 18.65 -1.21 -12.14
CA SER A 67 19.70 -2.15 -11.73
C SER A 67 19.22 -3.11 -10.64
N PRO A 68 19.95 -4.20 -10.36
CA PRO A 68 19.63 -5.05 -9.21
C PRO A 68 19.59 -4.28 -7.88
N ASP A 69 20.53 -3.34 -7.66
CA ASP A 69 20.57 -2.52 -6.45
C ASP A 69 19.36 -1.58 -6.34
N ASP A 70 18.90 -1.03 -7.47
CA ASP A 70 17.69 -0.22 -7.56
C ASP A 70 16.45 -1.04 -7.16
N LEU A 71 16.38 -2.29 -7.60
CA LEU A 71 15.28 -3.20 -7.27
C LEU A 71 15.32 -3.60 -5.79
N ASP A 72 16.49 -3.84 -5.22
CA ASP A 72 16.64 -4.17 -3.80
C ASP A 72 16.19 -3.00 -2.90
N GLN A 73 16.48 -1.77 -3.30
CA GLN A 73 15.97 -0.57 -2.61
C GLN A 73 14.43 -0.51 -2.67
N ASP A 74 13.83 -0.79 -3.83
CA ASP A 74 12.37 -0.81 -3.99
C ASP A 74 11.70 -1.88 -3.11
N LEU A 75 12.30 -3.08 -3.05
CA LEU A 75 11.83 -4.17 -2.22
C LEU A 75 11.96 -3.84 -0.73
N THR A 76 13.05 -3.17 -0.33
CA THR A 76 13.27 -2.73 1.04
C THR A 76 12.20 -1.72 1.46
N ALA A 77 12.00 -0.66 0.67
CA ALA A 77 10.99 0.38 0.95
C ALA A 77 9.56 -0.20 1.03
N LEU A 78 9.23 -1.13 0.12
CA LEU A 78 7.96 -1.84 0.15
C LEU A 78 7.80 -2.68 1.43
N THR A 79 8.84 -3.43 1.81
CA THR A 79 8.82 -4.31 2.99
C THR A 79 8.66 -3.49 4.28
N GLU A 80 9.44 -2.44 4.45
CA GLU A 80 9.35 -1.53 5.59
C GLU A 80 7.96 -0.88 5.69
N THR A 81 7.39 -0.50 4.55
CA THR A 81 6.03 0.06 4.49
C THR A 81 4.97 -0.96 4.92
N VAL A 82 5.07 -2.21 4.44
CA VAL A 82 4.18 -3.30 4.83
C VAL A 82 4.25 -3.59 6.33
N GLU A 83 5.45 -3.65 6.89
CA GLU A 83 5.65 -3.89 8.32
C GLU A 83 5.08 -2.75 9.18
N ARG A 84 5.32 -1.49 8.78
CA ARG A 84 4.77 -0.31 9.44
C ARG A 84 3.24 -0.32 9.42
N MET A 85 2.62 -0.59 8.28
CA MET A 85 1.15 -0.65 8.14
C MET A 85 0.54 -1.75 9.01
N LYS A 86 1.15 -2.94 9.05
CA LYS A 86 0.69 -4.05 9.91
C LYS A 86 0.75 -3.68 11.39
N SER A 87 1.89 -3.17 11.84
CA SER A 87 2.08 -2.71 13.22
C SER A 87 1.04 -1.65 13.61
N ARG A 88 0.82 -0.67 12.73
CA ARG A 88 -0.21 0.36 12.96
C ARG A 88 -1.62 -0.24 13.00
N SER A 89 -1.97 -1.14 12.08
CA SER A 89 -3.29 -1.79 12.05
C SER A 89 -3.63 -2.46 13.39
N ASP A 90 -2.68 -3.20 13.96
CA ASP A 90 -2.88 -3.89 15.24
C ASP A 90 -3.04 -2.89 16.39
N ASP A 91 -2.24 -1.82 16.40
CA ASP A 91 -2.35 -0.78 17.42
C ASP A 91 -3.68 -0.01 17.33
N VAL A 92 -4.11 0.32 16.11
CA VAL A 92 -5.39 0.99 15.83
C VAL A 92 -6.56 0.14 16.31
N GLU A 93 -6.55 -1.16 15.98
CA GLU A 93 -7.57 -2.10 16.43
C GLU A 93 -7.66 -2.14 17.96
N ARG A 94 -6.51 -2.28 18.63
CA ARG A 94 -6.40 -2.29 20.10
C ARG A 94 -6.98 -1.02 20.71
N ARG A 95 -6.52 0.17 20.27
CA ARG A 95 -6.98 1.47 20.78
C ARG A 95 -8.48 1.67 20.60
N ARG A 96 -9.06 1.20 19.48
CA ARG A 96 -10.49 1.36 19.19
C ARG A 96 -11.36 0.36 19.94
N LYS A 97 -10.87 -0.86 20.20
CA LYS A 97 -11.52 -1.82 21.10
C LYS A 97 -11.56 -1.29 22.54
N GLU A 98 -10.44 -0.75 23.03
CA GLU A 98 -10.37 -0.10 24.36
C GLU A 98 -11.36 1.08 24.48
N LYS A 99 -11.60 1.81 23.39
CA LYS A 99 -12.60 2.88 23.31
C LYS A 99 -14.04 2.42 23.12
N GLY A 100 -14.28 1.13 22.88
CA GLY A 100 -15.62 0.59 22.63
C GLY A 100 -16.28 1.07 21.34
N ILE A 101 -15.51 1.43 20.30
CA ILE A 101 -16.09 1.98 19.04
C ILE A 101 -17.04 0.99 18.34
N PHE A 102 -16.84 -0.32 18.56
CA PHE A 102 -17.68 -1.40 18.01
C PHE A 102 -18.19 -2.36 19.09
N ALA A 103 -18.21 -1.91 20.36
CA ALA A 103 -18.78 -2.66 21.47
C ALA A 103 -20.28 -2.36 21.62
#